data_AF-A0A821GIV9-F1
#
_entry.id   AF-A0A821GIV9-F1
#
_cell.length_a   1.000
_cell.length_b   1.000
_cell.length_c   1.000
_cell.angle_alpha   90.00
_cell.angle_beta   90.00
_cell.angle_gamma   90.00
#
_symmetry.space_group_name_H-M   'P 1'
#
loop_
_entity.id
_entity.type
_entity.pdbx_description
1 polymer ?
#
loop_
_entity_poly.entity_id
_entity_poly.type
_entity_poly.pdbx_seq_one_letter_code
_entity_poly.pdbx_strand_id
1 'polypeptide(L)'
;VIVRALILMRNRGLIDCISLCELFFLRLLQCKDRLLRVTIQAHIINDIKKQNEKHKNHKLNSTLQNFMCTIIKESNAIAVKMALDIMIDLYRKNIWNDAKTANIIGSTCFSKITKVQVAALNFFLGNNQNKDNEKDSDSDDDEKLTKKDILLGHRVGKKSAKRKKKTERALRTLEVSYLY
;
A
#
# COMPACT_ATOMS: atom_id res chain seq x y z
N VAL A 1 -12.02 0.00 15.27
CA VAL A 1 -12.54 -1.12 16.10
C VAL A 1 -13.12 -2.24 15.24
N ILE A 2 -14.06 -1.95 14.33
CA ILE A 2 -14.73 -2.95 13.47
C ILE A 2 -13.75 -3.81 12.65
N VAL A 3 -12.76 -3.22 11.97
CA VAL A 3 -11.78 -3.98 11.16
C VAL A 3 -10.98 -4.97 12.00
N ARG A 4 -10.62 -4.61 13.24
CA ARG A 4 -9.93 -5.53 14.15
C ARG A 4 -10.82 -6.68 14.59
N ALA A 5 -12.11 -6.42 14.82
CA ALA A 5 -13.09 -7.46 15.14
C ALA A 5 -13.30 -8.42 13.94
N LEU A 6 -13.41 -7.90 12.72
CA LEU A 6 -13.51 -8.70 11.50
C LEU A 6 -12.28 -9.61 11.31
N ILE A 7 -11.07 -9.05 11.49
CA ILE A 7 -9.82 -9.81 11.46
C ILE A 7 -9.81 -10.92 12.53
N LEU A 8 -10.29 -10.63 13.74
CA LEU A 8 -10.36 -11.62 14.81
C LEU A 8 -11.34 -12.74 14.50
N MET A 9 -12.54 -12.41 13.99
CA MET A 9 -13.53 -13.40 13.58
C MET A 9 -13.01 -14.30 12.45
N ARG A 10 -12.26 -13.72 11.51
CA ARG A 10 -11.57 -14.47 10.45
C ARG A 10 -10.52 -15.43 10.99
N ASN A 11 -9.68 -14.97 11.92
CA ASN A 11 -8.69 -15.83 12.56
C ASN A 11 -9.32 -17.01 13.33
N ARG A 12 -10.56 -16.85 13.79
CA ARG A 12 -11.36 -17.92 14.44
C ARG A 12 -12.14 -18.80 13.46
N GLY A 13 -12.01 -18.58 12.15
CA GLY A 13 -12.71 -19.35 11.11
C GLY A 13 -14.22 -19.06 11.01
N LEU A 14 -14.72 -18.01 11.66
CA LEU A 14 -16.14 -17.64 11.64
C LEU A 14 -16.55 -16.93 10.34
N ILE A 15 -15.58 -16.42 9.58
CA ILE A 15 -15.80 -15.69 8.33
C ILE A 15 -14.92 -16.32 7.25
N ASP A 16 -15.50 -16.49 6.06
CA ASP A 16 -14.76 -16.99 4.90
C ASP A 16 -13.71 -15.98 4.39
N CYS A 17 -12.63 -16.50 3.83
CA CYS A 17 -11.52 -15.69 3.30
C CYS A 17 -11.99 -14.79 2.16
N ILE A 18 -12.81 -15.34 1.27
CA ILE A 18 -13.19 -14.68 0.02
C ILE A 18 -14.10 -13.52 0.36
N SER A 19 -15.15 -13.76 1.14
CA SER A 19 -16.10 -12.71 1.54
C SER A 19 -15.44 -11.56 2.29
N LEU A 20 -14.48 -11.85 3.17
CA LEU A 20 -13.76 -10.80 3.90
C LEU A 20 -12.82 -10.00 2.99
N CYS A 21 -12.06 -10.70 2.15
CA CYS A 21 -11.15 -10.06 1.21
C CYS A 21 -11.93 -9.16 0.24
N GLU A 22 -13.05 -9.65 -0.29
CA GLU A 22 -13.94 -8.91 -1.19
C GLU A 22 -14.48 -7.62 -0.53
N LEU A 23 -14.94 -7.71 0.73
CA LEU A 23 -15.35 -6.55 1.52
C LEU A 23 -14.21 -5.54 1.71
N PHE A 24 -13.00 -6.04 2.05
CA PHE A 24 -11.84 -5.19 2.25
C PHE A 24 -11.41 -4.49 0.96
N PHE A 25 -11.41 -5.22 -0.16
CA PHE A 25 -11.05 -4.74 -1.48
C PHE A 25 -12.01 -3.66 -2.01
N LEU A 26 -13.32 -3.89 -1.93
CA LEU A 26 -14.32 -2.98 -2.51
C LEU A 26 -14.63 -1.76 -1.65
N ARG A 27 -14.61 -1.90 -0.31
CA ARG A 27 -15.15 -0.85 0.58
C ARG A 27 -14.10 -0.17 1.45
N LEU A 28 -13.10 -0.91 1.92
CA LEU A 28 -12.19 -0.42 2.96
C LEU A 28 -10.81 0.00 2.44
N LEU A 29 -10.40 -0.45 1.25
CA LEU A 29 -9.19 0.06 0.59
C LEU A 29 -9.32 1.53 0.16
N GLN A 30 -10.55 2.02 -0.02
CA GLN A 30 -10.84 3.41 -0.38
C GLN A 30 -10.84 4.36 0.84
N CYS A 31 -10.63 3.84 2.06
CA CYS A 31 -10.63 4.67 3.26
C CYS A 31 -9.47 5.68 3.28
N LYS A 32 -9.71 6.88 3.79
CA LYS A 32 -8.70 7.95 3.92
C LYS A 32 -7.59 7.63 4.93
N ASP A 33 -7.88 6.80 5.93
CA ASP A 33 -6.91 6.42 6.96
C ASP A 33 -5.81 5.51 6.40
N ARG A 34 -4.59 6.05 6.34
CA ARG A 34 -3.41 5.35 5.86
C ARG A 34 -2.98 4.20 6.76
N LEU A 35 -3.06 4.35 8.08
CA LEU A 35 -2.66 3.30 9.01
C LEU A 35 -3.60 2.09 8.86
N LEU A 36 -4.89 2.37 8.67
CA LEU A 36 -5.88 1.35 8.38
C LEU A 36 -5.57 0.61 7.07
N ARG A 37 -5.26 1.35 5.99
CA ARG A 37 -4.89 0.78 4.69
C ARG A 37 -3.69 -0.17 4.80
N VAL A 38 -2.62 0.24 5.47
CA VAL A 38 -1.43 -0.61 5.69
C VAL A 38 -1.76 -1.85 6.51
N THR A 39 -2.60 -1.70 7.54
CA THR A 39 -3.01 -2.83 8.41
C THR A 39 -3.83 -3.85 7.62
N ILE A 40 -4.78 -3.39 6.80
CA ILE A 40 -5.62 -4.24 5.95
C ILE A 40 -4.75 -4.94 4.90
N GLN A 41 -3.87 -4.22 4.22
CA GLN A 41 -2.95 -4.78 3.24
C GLN A 41 -2.10 -5.91 3.83
N ALA A 42 -1.49 -5.68 4.99
CA ALA A 42 -0.69 -6.69 5.67
C ALA A 42 -1.52 -7.92 6.08
N HIS A 43 -2.75 -7.70 6.55
CA HIS A 43 -3.65 -8.80 6.91
C HIS A 43 -4.04 -9.64 5.69
N ILE A 44 -4.43 -9.03 4.58
CA ILE A 44 -4.80 -9.72 3.33
C ILE A 44 -3.64 -10.60 2.84
N ILE A 45 -2.43 -10.03 2.77
CA ILE A 45 -1.24 -10.79 2.33
C ILE A 45 -1.00 -11.99 3.25
N ASN A 46 -1.13 -11.80 4.56
CA ASN A 46 -0.93 -12.88 5.53
C ASN A 46 -2.03 -13.94 5.47
N ASP A 47 -3.29 -13.57 5.26
CA ASP A 47 -4.40 -14.52 5.16
C ASP A 47 -4.28 -15.36 3.89
N ILE A 48 -4.01 -14.73 2.74
CA ILE A 48 -3.74 -15.44 1.47
C ILE A 48 -2.54 -16.38 1.62
N LYS A 49 -1.48 -15.95 2.32
CA LYS A 49 -0.33 -16.79 2.62
C LYS A 49 -0.72 -18.02 3.44
N LYS A 50 -1.49 -17.85 4.52
CA LYS A 50 -1.97 -18.96 5.35
C LYS A 50 -2.86 -19.92 4.55
N GLN A 51 -3.75 -19.39 3.72
CA GLN A 51 -4.62 -20.22 2.86
C GLN A 51 -3.83 -21.03 1.80
N ASN A 52 -2.61 -20.61 1.47
CA ASN A 52 -1.72 -21.30 0.54
C ASN A 52 -0.56 -22.04 1.23
N GLU A 53 -0.54 -22.13 2.56
CA GLU A 53 0.60 -22.67 3.33
C GLU A 53 0.73 -24.19 3.18
N LYS A 54 -0.40 -24.91 3.17
CA LYS A 54 -0.42 -26.38 3.00
C LYS A 54 -0.37 -26.81 1.54
N HIS A 55 -1.17 -26.17 0.70
CA HIS A 55 -1.25 -26.41 -0.74
C HIS A 55 -1.75 -25.14 -1.42
N LYS A 56 -1.47 -25.00 -2.73
CA LYS A 56 -1.99 -23.87 -3.50
C LYS A 56 -3.51 -23.98 -3.65
N ASN A 57 -4.26 -23.04 -3.07
CA ASN A 57 -5.71 -22.97 -3.20
C ASN A 57 -6.08 -22.25 -4.50
N HIS A 58 -6.08 -23.00 -5.62
CA HIS A 58 -6.30 -22.45 -6.96
C HIS A 58 -7.64 -21.74 -7.13
N LYS A 59 -8.70 -22.24 -6.48
CA LYS A 59 -10.04 -21.65 -6.53
C LYS A 59 -10.04 -20.27 -5.87
N LEU A 60 -9.53 -20.18 -4.64
CA LEU A 60 -9.41 -18.92 -3.92
C LEU A 60 -8.53 -17.92 -4.67
N ASN A 61 -7.36 -18.36 -5.15
CA ASN A 61 -6.43 -17.50 -5.88
C ASN A 61 -7.06 -16.94 -7.16
N SER A 62 -7.73 -17.78 -7.95
CA SER A 62 -8.40 -17.33 -9.18
C SER A 62 -9.47 -16.28 -8.90
N THR A 63 -10.27 -16.50 -7.86
CA THR A 63 -11.32 -15.55 -7.45
C THR A 63 -10.71 -14.22 -6.99
N LEU A 64 -9.70 -14.24 -6.13
CA LEU A 64 -9.04 -13.01 -5.65
C LEU A 64 -8.29 -12.26 -6.76
N GLN A 65 -7.62 -12.97 -7.68
CA GLN A 65 -7.00 -12.34 -8.85
C GLN A 65 -8.03 -11.65 -9.75
N ASN A 66 -9.21 -12.24 -9.93
CA ASN A 66 -10.29 -11.61 -10.70
C ASN A 66 -10.76 -10.32 -10.02
N PHE A 67 -10.90 -10.32 -8.70
CA PHE A 67 -11.22 -9.10 -7.96
C PHE A 67 -10.15 -8.03 -8.09
N MET A 68 -8.86 -8.39 -7.99
CA MET A 68 -7.77 -7.43 -8.21
C MET A 68 -7.82 -6.81 -9.61
N CYS A 69 -8.15 -7.61 -10.63
CA CYS A 69 -8.31 -7.14 -11.99
C CYS A 69 -9.46 -6.12 -12.11
N THR A 70 -10.57 -6.33 -11.40
CA THR A 70 -11.67 -5.36 -11.34
C THR A 70 -11.21 -4.05 -10.71
N ILE A 71 -10.54 -4.09 -9.55
CA ILE A 71 -10.06 -2.89 -8.84
C ILE A 71 -9.06 -2.10 -9.70
N ILE A 72 -8.15 -2.79 -10.39
CA ILE A 72 -7.14 -2.14 -11.23
C ILE A 72 -7.77 -1.33 -12.39
N LYS A 73 -8.96 -1.72 -12.83
CA LYS A 73 -9.71 -1.00 -13.87
C LYS A 73 -10.53 0.18 -13.33
N GLU A 74 -10.65 0.33 -12.01
CA GLU A 74 -11.36 1.45 -11.40
C GLU A 74 -10.55 2.76 -11.49
N SER A 75 -11.23 3.89 -11.33
CA SER A 75 -10.62 5.23 -11.41
C SER A 75 -9.89 5.66 -10.13
N ASN A 76 -9.99 4.91 -9.04
CA ASN A 76 -9.43 5.32 -7.75
C ASN A 76 -7.93 4.99 -7.65
N ALA A 77 -7.09 6.03 -7.76
CA ALA A 77 -5.65 5.89 -7.76
C ALA A 77 -5.07 5.18 -6.53
N ILE A 78 -5.64 5.42 -5.34
CA ILE A 78 -5.17 4.82 -4.08
C ILE A 78 -5.48 3.32 -4.08
N ALA A 79 -6.71 2.95 -4.45
CA ALA A 79 -7.13 1.56 -4.49
C ALA A 79 -6.33 0.76 -5.54
N VAL A 80 -6.17 1.31 -6.75
CA VAL A 80 -5.38 0.70 -7.83
C VAL A 80 -3.93 0.49 -7.41
N LYS A 81 -3.30 1.51 -6.80
CA LYS A 81 -1.91 1.41 -6.33
C LYS A 81 -1.74 0.33 -5.27
N MET A 82 -2.67 0.25 -4.31
CA MET A 82 -2.64 -0.75 -3.26
C MET A 82 -2.88 -2.17 -3.80
N ALA A 83 -3.85 -2.34 -4.70
CA ALA A 83 -4.10 -3.62 -5.36
C ALA A 83 -2.84 -4.11 -6.07
N LEU A 84 -2.19 -3.22 -6.85
CA LEU A 84 -0.91 -3.49 -7.49
C LEU A 84 0.17 -3.89 -6.47
N ASP A 85 0.31 -3.16 -5.37
CA ASP A 85 1.33 -3.46 -4.34
C ASP A 85 1.11 -4.81 -3.66
N ILE A 86 -0.15 -5.23 -3.44
CA ILE A 86 -0.50 -6.55 -2.92
C ILE A 86 -0.12 -7.63 -3.93
N MET A 87 -0.48 -7.46 -5.21
CA MET A 87 -0.13 -8.45 -6.23
C MET A 87 1.38 -8.60 -6.38
N ILE A 88 2.13 -7.50 -6.38
CA ILE A 88 3.61 -7.53 -6.40
C ILE A 88 4.16 -8.30 -5.20
N ASP A 89 3.63 -8.07 -3.99
CA ASP A 89 4.09 -8.79 -2.79
C ASP A 89 3.79 -10.29 -2.85
N LEU A 90 2.61 -10.67 -3.33
CA LEU A 90 2.21 -12.07 -3.47
C LEU A 90 3.00 -12.79 -4.57
N TYR A 91 3.33 -12.08 -5.66
CA TYR A 91 4.19 -12.60 -6.72
C TYR A 91 5.61 -12.85 -6.21
N ARG A 92 6.21 -11.86 -5.54
CA ARG A 92 7.57 -11.96 -4.97
C ARG A 92 7.67 -13.05 -3.88
N LYS A 93 6.58 -13.34 -3.18
CA LYS A 93 6.50 -14.43 -2.19
C LYS A 93 6.24 -15.81 -2.81
N ASN A 94 6.25 -15.93 -4.14
CA ASN A 94 5.96 -17.17 -4.89
C ASN A 94 4.56 -17.77 -4.66
N ILE A 95 3.61 -16.96 -4.21
CA ILE A 95 2.23 -17.41 -3.94
C ILE A 95 1.41 -17.31 -5.22
N TRP A 96 1.39 -16.12 -5.84
CA TRP A 96 0.77 -15.86 -7.14
C TRP A 96 1.84 -15.66 -8.22
N ASN A 97 2.75 -16.63 -8.33
CA ASN A 97 3.75 -16.65 -9.39
C ASN A 97 3.21 -17.42 -10.59
N ASP A 98 2.31 -16.77 -11.34
CA ASP A 98 1.66 -17.30 -12.53
C ASP A 98 1.58 -16.24 -13.64
N ALA A 99 1.43 -16.71 -14.88
CA ALA A 99 1.38 -15.85 -16.06
C ALA A 99 0.23 -14.83 -15.99
N LYS A 100 -0.89 -15.21 -15.39
CA LYS A 100 -2.05 -14.32 -15.23
C LYS A 100 -1.72 -13.12 -14.36
N THR A 101 -1.11 -13.31 -13.18
CA THR A 101 -0.71 -12.20 -12.31
C THR A 101 0.35 -11.32 -12.98
N ALA A 102 1.34 -11.90 -13.67
CA ALA A 102 2.33 -11.12 -14.43
C ALA A 102 1.68 -10.26 -15.52
N ASN A 103 0.72 -10.80 -16.27
CA ASN A 103 -0.01 -10.07 -17.31
C ASN A 103 -0.84 -8.92 -16.74
N ILE A 104 -1.49 -9.12 -15.59
CA ILE A 104 -2.23 -8.05 -14.92
C ILE A 104 -1.26 -6.94 -14.51
N ILE A 105 -0.11 -7.26 -13.91
CA ILE A 105 0.91 -6.24 -13.56
C ILE A 105 1.41 -5.53 -14.84
N GLY A 106 1.68 -6.27 -15.92
CA GLY A 106 2.06 -5.70 -17.22
C GLY A 106 1.07 -4.69 -17.75
N SER A 107 -0.24 -4.97 -17.64
CA SER A 107 -1.28 -4.04 -18.07
C SER A 107 -1.25 -2.71 -17.30
N THR A 108 -0.80 -2.72 -16.04
CA THR A 108 -0.71 -1.51 -15.20
C THR A 108 0.45 -0.58 -15.57
N CYS A 109 1.42 -1.05 -16.36
CA CYS A 109 2.46 -0.19 -16.93
C CYS A 109 1.91 0.89 -17.87
N PHE A 110 0.69 0.70 -18.39
CA PHE A 110 0.00 1.66 -19.26
C PHE A 110 -1.11 2.44 -18.54
N SER A 111 -1.15 2.37 -17.20
CA SER A 111 -2.11 3.15 -16.42
C SER A 111 -1.86 4.65 -16.58
N LYS A 112 -2.94 5.45 -16.60
CA LYS A 112 -2.87 6.92 -16.59
C LYS A 112 -2.33 7.48 -15.27
N ILE A 113 -2.28 6.67 -14.21
CA ILE A 113 -1.81 7.08 -12.90
C ILE A 113 -0.30 6.84 -12.81
N THR A 114 0.49 7.92 -12.82
CA THR A 114 1.96 7.85 -12.85
C THR A 114 2.53 6.99 -11.72
N LYS A 115 2.01 7.08 -10.49
CA LYS A 115 2.48 6.26 -9.35
C LYS A 115 2.28 4.76 -9.56
N VAL A 116 1.19 4.37 -10.23
CA VAL A 116 0.87 2.97 -10.56
C VAL A 116 1.82 2.49 -11.65
N GLN A 117 1.99 3.30 -12.71
CA GLN A 117 2.91 3.01 -13.80
C GLN A 117 4.36 2.83 -13.30
N VAL A 118 4.86 3.76 -12.48
CA VAL A 118 6.22 3.68 -11.90
C VAL A 118 6.39 2.42 -11.05
N ALA A 119 5.40 2.06 -10.22
CA ALA A 119 5.47 0.84 -9.42
C ALA A 119 5.49 -0.44 -10.26
N ALA A 120 4.70 -0.48 -11.34
CA ALA A 120 4.68 -1.60 -12.27
C ALA A 120 6.00 -1.73 -13.05
N LEU A 121 6.55 -0.61 -13.53
CA LEU A 121 7.86 -0.59 -14.21
C LEU A 121 8.99 -1.02 -13.26
N ASN A 122 9.01 -0.51 -12.03
CA ASN A 122 10.00 -0.91 -11.03
C ASN A 122 9.91 -2.41 -10.69
N PHE A 123 8.71 -2.99 -10.71
CA PHE A 123 8.54 -4.43 -10.55
C PHE A 123 9.26 -5.21 -11.64
N PHE A 124 9.08 -4.86 -12.92
CA PHE A 124 9.72 -5.54 -14.05
C PHE A 124 11.22 -5.28 -14.14
N LEU A 125 11.68 -4.08 -13.77
CA LEU A 125 13.10 -3.73 -13.76
C LEU A 125 13.88 -4.39 -12.61
N GLY A 126 13.20 -5.06 -11.67
CA GLY A 126 13.86 -5.68 -10.53
C GLY A 126 14.41 -4.68 -9.50
N ASN A 127 14.07 -3.39 -9.64
CA ASN A 127 14.45 -2.36 -8.68
C ASN A 127 13.67 -2.58 -7.38
N ASN A 128 14.29 -3.33 -6.47
CA ASN A 128 13.85 -3.50 -5.10
C ASN A 128 14.12 -2.21 -4.31
N GLN A 129 13.45 -1.11 -4.64
CA GLN A 129 13.42 0.00 -3.70
C GLN A 129 12.61 -0.45 -2.48
N ASN A 130 13.31 -0.54 -1.36
CA ASN A 130 12.77 -0.80 -0.03
C ASN A 130 11.48 -0.01 0.16
N LYS A 131 10.35 -0.72 0.31
CA LYS A 131 8.99 -0.20 0.59
C LYS A 131 8.88 0.64 1.88
N ASP A 132 10.01 0.95 2.51
CA ASP A 132 10.11 1.75 3.72
C ASP A 132 10.40 3.22 3.45
N ASN A 133 10.84 3.60 2.24
CA ASN A 133 11.18 5.01 1.93
C ASN A 133 10.13 5.77 1.11
N GLU A 134 9.27 5.10 0.34
CA GLU A 134 8.19 5.79 -0.43
C GLU A 134 6.92 6.04 0.39
N LYS A 135 6.88 5.52 1.61
CA LYS A 135 5.82 5.80 2.57
C LYS A 135 5.82 7.27 3.04
N ASP A 136 6.86 8.07 2.79
CA ASP A 136 6.90 9.46 3.29
C ASP A 136 6.48 10.54 2.26
N SER A 137 5.96 10.18 1.08
CA SER A 137 5.63 11.16 0.01
C SER A 137 4.19 11.10 -0.52
N ASP A 138 3.23 10.91 0.37
CA ASP A 138 1.84 11.34 0.16
C ASP A 138 1.43 12.23 1.33
N SER A 139 1.94 13.46 1.29
CA SER A 139 1.29 14.59 1.96
C SER A 139 0.18 15.06 1.03
N ASP A 140 -1.03 14.55 1.27
CA ASP A 140 -2.28 15.22 0.88
C ASP A 140 -2.65 16.33 1.91
N ASP A 141 -1.64 16.93 2.55
CA ASP A 141 -1.81 18.17 3.32
C ASP A 141 -1.16 19.30 2.53
N ASP A 142 -1.97 20.00 1.73
CA ASP A 142 -1.74 21.37 1.27
C ASP A 142 -1.82 22.38 2.44
N GLU A 143 -1.42 22.00 3.65
CA GLU A 143 -1.03 22.98 4.67
C GLU A 143 0.44 23.26 4.48
N LYS A 144 0.76 24.43 3.90
CA LYS A 144 2.11 25.01 3.95
C LYS A 144 2.52 25.15 5.42
N LEU A 145 3.11 24.09 5.98
CA LEU A 145 3.75 24.09 7.30
C LEU A 145 4.76 25.23 7.33
N THR A 146 4.50 26.25 8.16
CA THR A 146 5.40 27.39 8.23
C THR A 146 6.68 27.00 8.98
N LYS A 147 7.78 27.73 8.74
CA LYS A 147 9.05 27.54 9.47
C LYS A 147 8.84 27.50 11.00
N LYS A 148 7.84 28.24 11.51
CA LYS A 148 7.49 28.29 12.93
C LYS A 148 6.93 26.96 13.46
N ASP A 149 6.05 26.31 12.72
CA ASP A 149 5.43 25.02 13.11
C ASP A 149 6.47 23.90 13.18
N ILE A 150 7.39 23.89 12.22
CA ILE A 150 8.50 22.93 12.17
C ILE A 150 9.46 23.10 13.36
N LEU A 151 9.76 24.36 13.73
CA LEU A 151 10.63 24.66 14.86
C LEU A 151 9.97 24.33 16.21
N LEU A 152 8.67 24.62 16.36
CA LEU A 152 7.90 24.24 17.55
C LEU A 152 7.81 22.71 17.72
N GLY A 153 7.53 21.98 16.64
CA GLY A 153 7.48 20.52 16.66
C GLY A 153 8.83 19.85 16.95
N HIS A 154 9.94 20.47 16.56
CA HIS A 154 11.27 20.05 16.97
C HIS A 154 11.55 20.38 18.44
N ARG A 155 11.08 21.54 18.94
CA ARG A 155 11.30 21.99 20.32
C ARG A 155 10.64 21.06 21.35
N VAL A 156 9.39 20.69 21.13
CA VAL A 156 8.56 19.92 22.08
C VAL A 156 8.81 18.40 22.00
N GLY A 157 9.33 17.90 20.87
CA GLY A 157 9.56 16.47 20.66
C GLY A 157 10.85 15.91 21.29
N LYS A 158 10.86 14.59 21.53
CA LYS A 158 12.05 13.84 21.97
C LYS A 158 13.23 14.07 21.01
N LYS A 159 14.35 14.53 21.55
CA LYS A 159 15.57 14.86 20.79
C LYS A 159 16.27 13.58 20.34
N SER A 160 16.55 13.48 19.06
CA SER A 160 17.29 12.37 18.45
C SER A 160 18.01 12.86 17.20
N ALA A 161 19.18 12.30 16.90
CA ALA A 161 19.97 12.61 15.72
C ALA A 161 19.16 12.44 14.41
N LYS A 162 18.29 11.43 14.36
CA LYS A 162 17.40 11.19 13.20
C LYS A 162 16.38 12.31 13.01
N ARG A 163 15.85 12.86 14.11
CA ARG A 163 14.85 13.93 14.10
C ARG A 163 15.47 15.28 13.74
N LYS A 164 16.67 15.57 14.25
CA LYS A 164 17.46 16.74 13.87
C LYS A 164 17.70 16.80 12.35
N LYS A 165 18.15 15.68 11.77
CA LYS A 165 18.37 15.56 10.31
C LYS A 165 17.07 15.74 9.50
N LYS A 166 15.91 15.31 10.03
CA LYS A 166 14.59 15.51 9.37
C LYS A 166 14.17 16.97 9.41
N THR A 167 14.34 17.65 10.54
CA THR A 167 14.04 19.09 10.69
C THR A 167 14.92 19.96 9.79
N GLU A 168 16.22 19.69 9.71
CA GLU A 168 17.16 20.42 8.84
C GLU A 168 16.85 20.26 7.34
N ARG A 169 16.36 19.09 6.93
CA ARG A 169 15.93 18.86 5.54
C ARG A 169 14.64 19.63 5.23
N ALA A 170 13.66 19.60 6.12
CA ALA A 170 12.40 20.33 5.94
C ALA A 170 12.61 21.85 5.85
N LEU A 171 13.52 22.41 6.67
CA LEU A 171 13.88 23.84 6.61
C LEU A 171 14.56 24.21 5.28
N ARG A 172 15.46 23.35 4.77
CA ARG A 172 16.12 23.55 3.47
C ARG A 172 15.14 23.51 2.31
N THR A 173 14.19 22.58 2.31
CA THR A 173 13.16 22.50 1.27
C THR A 173 12.30 23.77 1.23
N LEU A 174 11.96 24.33 2.41
CA LEU A 174 11.27 25.62 2.48
C LEU A 174 12.14 26.76 1.94
N GLU A 175 13.41 26.83 2.32
CA GLU A 175 14.32 27.90 1.84
C GLU A 175 14.50 27.91 0.33
N VAL A 176 14.64 26.74 -0.29
CA VAL A 176 14.72 26.62 -1.75
C VAL A 176 13.39 27.00 -2.41
N SER A 177 12.25 26.69 -1.78
CA SER A 177 10.92 27.09 -2.25
C SER A 177 10.62 28.59 -2.13
N TYR A 178 11.41 29.37 -1.38
CA TYR A 178 11.29 30.83 -1.30
C TYR A 178 12.27 31.56 -2.24
N LEU A 179 13.21 30.83 -2.87
CA LEU A 179 14.22 31.36 -3.78
C LEU A 179 13.85 31.19 -5.27
N TYR A 180 12.68 30.62 -5.54
CA TYR A 180 11.99 30.54 -6.84
C TYR A 180 10.54 30.97 -6.66
#